data_AF-A0A1I4E6R0-F1
#
_entry.id   AF-A0A1I4E6R0-F1
#
_cell.length_a   1.000
_cell.length_b   1.000
_cell.length_c   1.000
_cell.angle_alpha   90.00
_cell.angle_beta   90.00
_cell.angle_gamma   90.00
#
_symmetry.space_group_name_H-M   'P 1'
#
loop_
_entity.id
_entity.type
_entity.pdbx_description
1 polymer ?
#
loop_
_entity_poly.entity_id
_entity_poly.type
_entity_poly.pdbx_seq_one_letter_code
_entity_poly.pdbx_strand_id
1 'polypeptide(L)'
;MKQRLRKQEKSQFKLFVFFANCEYFAEKFHYDEVPQLGKSGGEPILLPEPPVSVFDYGGSDKLDSLGEPGMKVDHMLFNKFEAQAQQDNTLKTLVDNEQWDRSADYVHRQLFGKPADFFTLEGLRRAVGMDRCLNLRGLLEKVFGLTPRFKMKDELLEDKFQKFLLDLSAEELEQHADVIVALKNYFKAHATDGQLRYIITKGQFTELNVNPNFTMADFKAVPAAWCSRIPEYVQNYVPLDHFS
;
A
#
# COMPACT_ATOMS: atom_id res chain seq x y z
N MET A 1 -34.62 24.19 34.30
CA MET A 1 -33.80 24.79 33.20
C MET A 1 -32.99 23.69 32.54
N LYS A 2 -33.21 23.38 31.26
CA LYS A 2 -32.39 22.41 30.49
C LYS A 2 -31.25 23.17 29.81
N GLN A 3 -30.00 22.96 30.25
CA GLN A 3 -28.83 23.50 29.57
C GLN A 3 -28.68 22.83 28.20
N ARG A 4 -28.65 23.65 27.14
CA ARG A 4 -28.39 23.22 25.77
C ARG A 4 -26.89 22.95 25.61
N LEU A 5 -26.51 21.67 25.52
CA LEU A 5 -25.18 21.25 25.08
C LEU A 5 -24.97 21.70 23.63
N ARG A 6 -23.92 22.49 23.36
CA ARG A 6 -23.55 22.89 21.99
C ARG A 6 -23.10 21.65 21.21
N LYS A 7 -23.49 21.54 19.94
CA LYS A 7 -22.93 20.57 18.99
C LYS A 7 -21.45 20.92 18.77
N GLN A 8 -20.54 20.16 19.39
CA GLN A 8 -19.13 20.13 19.01
C GLN A 8 -18.94 19.11 17.89
N GLU A 9 -18.24 19.50 16.83
CA GLU A 9 -17.82 18.55 15.80
C GLU A 9 -16.75 17.61 16.35
N LYS A 10 -16.91 16.30 16.11
CA LYS A 10 -15.92 15.29 16.51
C LYS A 10 -14.67 15.44 15.64
N SER A 11 -13.64 16.06 16.18
CA SER A 11 -12.35 16.23 15.50
C SER A 11 -11.43 15.01 15.64
N GLN A 12 -11.68 14.12 16.61
CA GLN A 12 -10.82 12.98 16.89
C GLN A 12 -11.64 11.74 17.29
N PHE A 13 -11.17 10.58 16.85
CA PHE A 13 -11.68 9.27 17.25
C PHE A 13 -10.79 8.71 18.36
N LYS A 14 -11.41 8.10 19.37
CA LYS A 14 -10.72 7.32 20.39
C LYS A 14 -10.92 5.85 20.06
N LEU A 15 -9.85 5.16 19.71
CA LEU A 15 -9.88 3.71 19.54
C LEU A 15 -9.41 3.08 20.85
N PHE A 16 -10.32 2.41 21.55
CA PHE A 16 -9.97 1.57 22.69
C PHE A 16 -9.39 0.27 22.15
N VAL A 17 -8.14 0.01 22.46
CA VAL A 17 -7.44 -1.18 21.98
C VAL A 17 -7.33 -2.15 23.16
N PHE A 18 -8.15 -3.20 23.13
CA PHE A 18 -8.25 -4.22 24.18
C PHE A 18 -7.13 -5.27 24.04
N PHE A 19 -5.86 -4.86 24.09
CA PHE A 19 -4.72 -5.77 23.89
C PHE A 19 -4.13 -6.37 25.18
N ALA A 20 -4.90 -6.42 26.26
CA ALA A 20 -4.51 -7.18 27.46
C ALA A 20 -4.82 -8.69 27.37
N ASN A 21 -5.26 -9.20 26.21
CA ASN A 21 -5.62 -10.61 26.03
C ASN A 21 -4.80 -11.33 24.93
N CYS A 22 -3.98 -10.61 24.17
CA CYS A 22 -3.34 -11.16 22.97
C CYS A 22 -2.19 -12.13 23.26
N GLU A 23 -1.50 -12.04 24.40
CA GLU A 23 -0.39 -12.95 24.71
C GLU A 23 -0.89 -14.39 24.94
N TYR A 24 -2.00 -14.54 25.67
CA TYR A 24 -2.63 -15.85 25.88
C TYR A 24 -3.14 -16.44 24.56
N PHE A 25 -3.84 -15.64 23.74
CA PHE A 25 -4.35 -16.09 22.45
C PHE A 25 -3.26 -16.32 21.39
N ALA A 26 -2.11 -15.64 21.46
CA ALA A 26 -1.03 -15.86 20.51
C ALA A 26 -0.14 -17.05 20.88
N GLU A 27 0.13 -17.26 22.17
CA GLU A 27 1.14 -18.23 22.60
C GLU A 27 0.57 -19.47 23.31
N LYS A 28 -0.58 -19.34 23.98
CA LYS A 28 -1.08 -20.34 24.93
C LYS A 28 -2.44 -20.95 24.57
N PHE A 29 -3.18 -20.37 23.62
CA PHE A 29 -4.52 -20.82 23.24
C PHE A 29 -4.47 -21.78 22.05
N HIS A 30 -5.09 -22.96 22.21
CA HIS A 30 -5.18 -23.97 21.17
C HIS A 30 -6.41 -23.72 20.27
N TYR A 31 -6.19 -23.10 19.11
CA TYR A 31 -7.27 -22.73 18.17
C TYR A 31 -8.03 -23.91 17.54
N ASP A 32 -7.47 -25.12 17.59
CA ASP A 32 -8.08 -26.33 17.02
C ASP A 32 -8.97 -27.08 18.02
N GLU A 33 -9.16 -26.56 19.26
CA GLU A 33 -10.07 -27.18 20.21
C GLU A 33 -11.52 -27.04 19.77
N VAL A 34 -12.19 -28.16 19.50
CA VAL A 34 -13.63 -28.21 19.28
C VAL A 34 -14.32 -28.01 20.64
N PRO A 35 -15.09 -26.92 20.85
CA PRO A 35 -15.75 -26.69 22.12
C PRO A 35 -16.70 -27.84 22.43
N GLN A 36 -16.50 -28.52 23.56
CA GLN A 36 -17.48 -29.48 24.05
C GLN A 36 -18.70 -28.69 24.54
N LEU A 37 -19.72 -28.57 23.70
CA LEU A 37 -21.02 -28.09 24.12
C LEU A 37 -21.55 -29.07 25.17
N GLY A 38 -21.64 -28.62 26.42
CA GLY A 38 -22.25 -29.39 27.49
C GLY A 38 -23.63 -29.86 27.04
N LYS A 39 -23.88 -31.17 27.13
CA LYS A 39 -25.20 -31.72 26.87
C LYS A 39 -26.18 -31.02 27.81
N SER A 40 -27.20 -30.38 27.25
CA SER A 40 -28.26 -29.73 28.01
C SER A 40 -28.97 -30.78 28.87
N GLY A 41 -28.65 -30.82 30.16
CA GLY A 41 -29.31 -31.70 31.13
C GLY A 41 -28.36 -32.28 32.17
N GLY A 42 -28.04 -31.48 33.19
CA GLY A 42 -27.30 -31.92 34.38
C GLY A 42 -26.78 -30.73 35.16
N GLU A 43 -27.02 -30.73 36.47
CA GLU A 43 -26.80 -29.68 37.49
C GLU A 43 -25.68 -28.65 37.25
N PRO A 44 -25.88 -27.40 37.71
CA PRO A 44 -24.91 -26.33 37.52
C PRO A 44 -23.62 -26.65 38.26
N ILE A 45 -22.57 -26.99 37.50
CA ILE A 45 -21.22 -27.03 38.02
C ILE A 45 -20.85 -25.58 38.37
N LEU A 46 -20.75 -25.29 39.67
CA LEU A 46 -20.11 -24.06 40.17
C LEU A 46 -18.63 -24.11 39.76
N LEU A 47 -18.30 -23.52 38.62
CA LEU A 47 -16.92 -23.19 38.32
C LEU A 47 -16.44 -22.17 39.35
N PRO A 48 -15.25 -22.34 39.95
CA PRO A 48 -14.68 -21.32 40.82
C PRO A 48 -14.53 -20.01 40.02
N GLU A 49 -15.09 -18.92 40.55
CA GLU A 49 -14.88 -17.60 39.97
C GLU A 49 -13.36 -17.33 39.86
N PRO A 50 -12.86 -16.93 38.68
CA PRO A 50 -11.46 -16.57 38.56
C PRO A 50 -11.19 -15.40 39.53
N PRO A 51 -10.06 -15.39 40.25
CA PRO A 51 -9.72 -14.27 41.11
C PRO A 51 -9.65 -13.02 40.25
N VAL A 52 -10.55 -12.07 40.49
CA VAL A 52 -10.49 -10.75 39.89
C VAL A 52 -9.34 -10.01 40.57
N SER A 53 -8.12 -10.24 40.09
CA SER A 53 -7.00 -9.36 40.40
C SER A 53 -7.27 -8.04 39.68
N VAL A 54 -7.74 -7.05 40.44
CA VAL A 54 -7.83 -5.67 39.97
C VAL A 54 -6.40 -5.22 39.70
N PHE A 55 -6.00 -5.26 38.43
CA PHE A 55 -4.70 -4.77 37.99
C PHE A 55 -4.77 -3.24 37.98
N ASP A 56 -4.05 -2.60 38.90
CA ASP A 56 -4.00 -1.15 39.03
C ASP A 56 -2.67 -0.65 38.44
N TYR A 57 -2.73 0.01 37.29
CA TYR A 57 -1.55 0.57 36.63
C TYR A 57 -1.27 1.98 37.16
N GLY A 58 -0.34 2.12 38.09
CA GLY A 58 0.06 3.40 38.70
C GLY A 58 1.04 4.25 37.85
N GLY A 59 1.21 3.92 36.57
CA GLY A 59 2.07 4.68 35.67
C GLY A 59 1.39 5.97 35.22
N SER A 60 2.18 7.04 35.02
CA SER A 60 1.70 8.23 34.32
C SER A 60 1.30 7.82 32.90
N ASP A 61 0.05 8.09 32.52
CA ASP A 61 -0.48 7.94 31.15
C ASP A 61 0.24 8.89 30.17
N LYS A 62 1.50 8.57 29.85
CA LYS A 62 2.28 9.26 28.82
C LYS A 62 2.04 8.52 27.52
N LEU A 63 1.22 9.14 26.67
CA LEU A 63 1.01 8.70 25.32
C LEU A 63 2.13 9.26 24.46
N ASP A 64 3.02 8.39 24.00
CA ASP A 64 3.93 8.74 22.90
C ASP A 64 3.09 8.86 21.63
N SER A 65 3.27 9.98 20.92
CA SER A 65 2.72 10.15 19.59
C SER A 65 3.39 9.15 18.65
N LEU A 66 2.73 8.03 18.40
CA LEU A 66 3.13 7.13 17.33
C LEU A 66 3.01 7.92 16.02
N GLY A 67 4.15 8.11 15.35
CA GLY A 67 4.19 8.73 14.04
C GLY A 67 3.45 7.89 13.00
N GLU A 68 3.53 8.33 11.75
CA GLU A 68 2.85 7.73 10.60
C GLU A 68 3.28 6.31 10.15
N PRO A 69 4.34 5.62 10.62
CA PRO A 69 4.52 4.25 10.18
C PRO A 69 3.44 3.40 10.87
N GLY A 70 2.73 2.60 10.09
CA GLY A 70 1.57 1.82 10.54
C GLY A 70 1.82 0.93 11.78
N MET A 71 0.80 0.18 12.18
CA MET A 71 0.87 -0.64 13.39
C MET A 71 2.09 -1.57 13.33
N LYS A 72 2.81 -1.73 14.45
CA LYS A 72 3.97 -2.64 14.59
C LYS A 72 3.67 -4.07 14.10
N VAL A 73 2.41 -4.48 14.20
CA VAL A 73 1.89 -5.76 13.70
C VAL A 73 2.08 -5.88 12.18
N ASP A 74 1.86 -4.81 11.44
CA ASP A 74 1.96 -4.83 9.98
C ASP A 74 3.44 -4.93 9.56
N HIS A 75 4.35 -4.19 10.20
CA HIS A 75 5.80 -4.34 9.95
C HIS A 75 6.31 -5.76 10.25
N MET A 76 5.79 -6.39 11.31
CA MET A 76 6.13 -7.78 11.64
C MET A 76 5.60 -8.77 10.60
N LEU A 77 4.44 -8.50 9.98
CA LEU A 77 3.87 -9.35 8.93
C LEU A 77 4.80 -9.43 7.72
N PHE A 78 5.31 -8.29 7.24
CA PHE A 78 6.23 -8.28 6.10
C PHE A 78 7.55 -9.01 6.43
N ASN A 79 8.13 -8.77 7.62
CA ASN A 79 9.37 -9.42 8.03
C ASN A 79 9.23 -10.95 8.14
N LYS A 80 8.10 -11.44 8.65
CA LYS A 80 7.80 -12.88 8.69
C LYS A 80 7.70 -13.47 7.28
N PHE A 81 6.98 -12.78 6.39
CA PHE A 81 6.86 -13.20 5.00
C PHE A 81 8.24 -13.23 4.31
N GLU A 82 9.06 -12.20 4.50
CA GLU A 82 10.41 -12.12 3.96
C GLU A 82 11.27 -13.29 4.44
N ALA A 83 11.28 -13.59 5.75
CA ALA A 83 12.01 -14.71 6.31
C ALA A 83 11.55 -16.06 5.73
N GLN A 84 10.24 -16.28 5.62
CA GLN A 84 9.69 -17.52 5.08
C GLN A 84 10.00 -17.68 3.58
N ALA A 85 9.88 -16.60 2.81
CA ALA A 85 10.18 -16.61 1.38
C ALA A 85 11.67 -16.80 1.09
N GLN A 86 12.56 -16.24 1.91
CA GLN A 86 14.02 -16.43 1.79
C GLN A 86 14.47 -17.86 2.12
N GLN A 87 13.74 -18.55 3.00
CA GLN A 87 14.02 -19.95 3.34
C GLN A 87 13.54 -20.94 2.26
N ASP A 88 12.69 -20.49 1.32
CA ASP A 88 12.18 -21.33 0.24
C ASP A 88 13.13 -21.36 -0.98
N ASN A 89 13.90 -22.45 -1.08
CA ASN A 89 14.84 -22.67 -2.17
C ASN A 89 14.17 -22.78 -3.55
N THR A 90 12.91 -23.23 -3.61
CA THR A 90 12.20 -23.34 -4.88
C THR A 90 11.79 -21.97 -5.39
N LEU A 91 11.29 -21.12 -4.50
CA LEU A 91 10.94 -19.73 -4.83
C LEU A 91 12.18 -18.94 -5.24
N LYS A 92 13.30 -19.13 -4.53
CA LYS A 92 14.58 -18.51 -4.90
C LYS A 92 15.00 -18.89 -6.32
N THR A 93 14.95 -20.18 -6.66
CA THR A 93 15.31 -20.66 -8.00
C THR A 93 14.38 -20.10 -9.09
N LEU A 94 13.09 -19.95 -8.81
CA LEU A 94 12.15 -19.36 -9.75
C LEU A 94 12.44 -17.87 -9.99
N VAL A 95 12.79 -17.12 -8.94
CA VAL A 95 13.16 -15.71 -9.02
C VAL A 95 14.50 -15.53 -9.74
N ASP A 96 15.51 -16.35 -9.44
CA ASP A 96 16.83 -16.30 -10.08
C ASP A 96 16.73 -16.59 -11.60
N ASN A 97 15.77 -17.40 -12.02
CA ASN A 97 15.50 -17.69 -13.43
C ASN A 97 14.48 -16.71 -14.07
N GLU A 98 14.13 -15.61 -13.40
CA GLU A 98 13.15 -14.62 -13.86
C GLU A 98 11.77 -15.20 -14.22
N GLN A 99 11.39 -16.34 -13.63
CA GLN A 99 10.10 -17.01 -13.90
C GLN A 99 8.96 -16.41 -13.07
N TRP A 100 8.69 -15.10 -13.27
CA TRP A 100 7.79 -14.31 -12.44
C TRP A 100 6.36 -14.87 -12.33
N ASP A 101 5.79 -15.36 -13.43
CA ASP A 101 4.43 -15.92 -13.43
C ASP A 101 4.35 -17.18 -12.54
N ARG A 102 5.36 -18.05 -12.64
CA ARG A 102 5.45 -19.27 -11.81
C ARG A 102 5.72 -18.94 -10.35
N SER A 103 6.57 -17.94 -10.09
CA SER A 103 6.79 -17.44 -8.73
C SER A 103 5.48 -16.92 -8.11
N ALA A 104 4.67 -16.19 -8.90
CA ALA A 104 3.40 -15.66 -8.44
C ALA A 104 2.41 -16.78 -8.08
N ASP A 105 2.24 -17.74 -8.98
CA ASP A 105 1.40 -18.92 -8.74
C ASP A 105 1.85 -19.72 -7.51
N TYR A 106 3.17 -19.88 -7.35
CA TYR A 106 3.74 -20.61 -6.23
C TYR A 106 3.45 -19.91 -4.89
N VAL A 107 3.68 -18.60 -4.80
CA VAL A 107 3.38 -17.81 -3.59
C VAL A 107 1.88 -17.93 -3.25
N HIS A 108 1.00 -17.81 -4.23
CA HIS A 108 -0.44 -17.93 -4.01
C HIS A 108 -0.86 -19.30 -3.46
N ARG A 109 -0.19 -20.38 -3.88
CA ARG A 109 -0.51 -21.75 -3.43
C ARG A 109 0.17 -22.15 -2.13
N GLN A 110 1.39 -21.69 -1.90
CA GLN A 110 2.27 -22.20 -0.84
C GLN A 110 2.51 -21.21 0.29
N LEU A 111 2.35 -19.91 0.07
CA LEU A 111 2.60 -18.90 1.10
C LEU A 111 1.31 -18.20 1.52
N PHE A 112 0.41 -17.89 0.59
CA PHE A 112 -0.85 -17.23 0.91
C PHE A 112 -1.91 -18.21 1.45
N GLY A 113 -2.76 -17.71 2.34
CA GLY A 113 -3.93 -18.44 2.85
C GLY A 113 -3.65 -19.58 3.83
N LYS A 114 -2.41 -19.75 4.31
CA LYS A 114 -2.10 -20.69 5.39
C LYS A 114 -2.53 -20.12 6.75
N PRO A 115 -3.17 -20.92 7.62
CA PRO A 115 -3.79 -20.42 8.86
C PRO A 115 -2.77 -19.89 9.89
N ALA A 116 -1.50 -20.27 9.79
CA ALA A 116 -0.46 -19.85 10.73
C ALA A 116 -0.13 -18.35 10.65
N ASP A 117 -0.13 -17.74 9.47
CA ASP A 117 0.25 -16.33 9.30
C ASP A 117 -0.65 -15.52 8.35
N PHE A 118 -1.67 -16.12 7.73
CA PHE A 118 -2.70 -15.45 6.90
C PHE A 118 -2.17 -14.35 5.95
N PHE A 119 -1.06 -14.64 5.27
CA PHE A 119 -0.50 -13.70 4.30
C PHE A 119 -1.48 -13.44 3.15
N THR A 120 -1.73 -12.16 2.90
CA THR A 120 -2.46 -11.66 1.74
C THR A 120 -1.67 -10.54 1.10
N LEU A 121 -1.80 -10.37 -0.22
CA LEU A 121 -1.11 -9.27 -0.92
C LEU A 121 -1.55 -7.90 -0.38
N GLU A 122 -2.82 -7.74 -0.01
CA GLU A 122 -3.33 -6.52 0.61
C GLU A 122 -2.75 -6.27 2.01
N GLY A 123 -2.64 -7.31 2.84
CA GLY A 123 -2.00 -7.23 4.15
C GLY A 123 -0.53 -6.82 4.03
N LEU A 124 0.20 -7.42 3.09
CA LEU A 124 1.60 -7.07 2.82
C LEU A 124 1.75 -5.65 2.24
N ARG A 125 0.81 -5.20 1.40
CA ARG A 125 0.79 -3.80 0.92
C ARG A 125 0.63 -2.80 2.05
N ARG A 126 -0.32 -3.07 2.96
CA ARG A 126 -0.56 -2.21 4.13
C ARG A 126 0.66 -2.18 5.06
N ALA A 127 1.30 -3.33 5.24
CA ALA A 127 2.51 -3.48 6.04
C ALA A 127 3.70 -2.65 5.59
N VAL A 128 3.86 -2.48 4.27
CA VAL A 128 4.96 -1.68 3.73
C VAL A 128 4.61 -0.19 3.69
N GLY A 129 3.33 0.18 3.82
CA GLY A 129 2.90 1.58 3.91
C GLY A 129 3.19 2.40 2.65
N MET A 130 3.04 1.80 1.47
CA MET A 130 3.39 2.46 0.21
C MET A 130 2.21 3.18 -0.45
N ASP A 131 2.50 4.34 -1.06
CA ASP A 131 1.56 5.15 -1.85
C ASP A 131 1.22 4.57 -3.25
N ARG A 132 1.56 3.31 -3.52
CA ARG A 132 1.33 2.65 -4.83
C ARG A 132 0.89 1.20 -4.67
N CYS A 133 0.20 0.69 -5.69
CA CYS A 133 -0.11 -0.73 -5.80
C CYS A 133 1.16 -1.56 -6.04
N LEU A 134 1.70 -2.14 -4.96
CA LEU A 134 2.79 -3.12 -5.04
C LEU A 134 2.31 -4.40 -5.72
N ASN A 135 2.99 -4.81 -6.78
CA ASN A 135 2.81 -6.13 -7.38
C ASN A 135 3.64 -7.18 -6.64
N LEU A 136 3.26 -8.43 -6.79
CA LEU A 136 3.98 -9.55 -6.19
C LEU A 136 5.41 -9.66 -6.71
N ARG A 137 5.65 -9.30 -7.98
CA ARG A 137 7.00 -9.22 -8.53
C ARG A 137 7.90 -8.26 -7.75
N GLY A 138 7.49 -7.00 -7.56
CA GLY A 138 8.30 -6.02 -6.84
C GLY A 138 8.50 -6.40 -5.38
N LEU A 139 7.51 -7.07 -4.77
CA LEU A 139 7.63 -7.68 -3.45
C LEU A 139 8.77 -8.70 -3.39
N LEU A 140 8.80 -9.65 -4.33
CA LEU A 140 9.83 -10.68 -4.41
C LEU A 140 11.21 -10.09 -4.76
N GLU A 141 11.28 -9.11 -5.65
CA GLU A 141 12.52 -8.39 -5.97
C GLU A 141 13.13 -7.76 -4.71
N LYS A 142 12.31 -7.22 -3.82
CA LYS A 142 12.78 -6.68 -2.53
C LYS A 142 13.25 -7.79 -1.59
N VAL A 143 12.45 -8.84 -1.42
CA VAL A 143 12.73 -9.98 -0.52
C VAL A 143 14.03 -10.69 -0.88
N PHE A 144 14.30 -10.87 -2.17
CA PHE A 144 15.54 -11.51 -2.66
C PHE A 144 16.70 -10.54 -2.87
N GLY A 145 16.55 -9.26 -2.48
CA GLY A 145 17.63 -8.29 -2.50
C GLY A 145 18.00 -7.75 -3.89
N LEU A 146 17.19 -8.01 -4.92
CA LEU A 146 17.35 -7.40 -6.25
C LEU A 146 17.14 -5.89 -6.22
N THR A 147 16.34 -5.40 -5.27
CA THR A 147 16.15 -3.98 -5.02
C THR A 147 16.36 -3.66 -3.53
N PRO A 148 17.16 -2.63 -3.17
CA PRO A 148 17.47 -2.32 -1.77
C PRO A 148 16.28 -1.75 -0.99
N ARG A 149 15.37 -1.04 -1.66
CA ARG A 149 14.12 -0.53 -1.07
C ARG A 149 13.02 -0.44 -2.13
N PHE A 150 11.77 -0.46 -1.70
CA PHE A 150 10.70 -0.18 -2.64
C PHE A 150 10.75 1.27 -3.13
N LYS A 151 10.65 1.45 -4.45
CA LYS A 151 10.56 2.77 -5.08
C LYS A 151 9.18 3.37 -4.82
N MET A 152 9.12 4.64 -4.44
CA MET A 152 7.85 5.35 -4.25
C MET A 152 7.17 5.62 -5.59
N LYS A 153 5.90 6.01 -5.54
CA LYS A 153 5.10 6.38 -6.72
C LYS A 153 5.83 7.42 -7.59
N ASP A 154 6.30 8.49 -6.96
CA ASP A 154 6.98 9.59 -7.67
C ASP A 154 8.31 9.15 -8.32
N GLU A 155 9.07 8.30 -7.64
CA GLU A 155 10.35 7.79 -8.13
C GLU A 155 10.17 6.90 -9.36
N LEU A 156 9.15 6.05 -9.38
CA LEU A 156 8.84 5.26 -10.57
C LEU A 156 8.42 6.12 -11.76
N LEU A 157 7.64 7.18 -11.51
CA LEU A 157 7.25 8.12 -12.56
C LEU A 157 8.45 8.89 -13.08
N GLU A 158 9.38 9.26 -12.20
CA GLU A 158 10.64 9.90 -12.59
C GLU A 158 11.49 8.96 -13.45
N ASP A 159 11.69 7.71 -13.05
CA ASP A 159 12.43 6.72 -13.85
C ASP A 159 11.81 6.51 -15.24
N LYS A 160 10.48 6.47 -15.31
CA LYS A 160 9.74 6.34 -16.57
C LYS A 160 9.87 7.59 -17.45
N PHE A 161 9.84 8.77 -16.83
CA PHE A 161 10.06 10.03 -17.53
C PHE A 161 11.50 10.15 -18.04
N GLN A 162 12.50 9.72 -17.27
CA GLN A 162 13.89 9.69 -17.72
C GLN A 162 14.07 8.74 -18.91
N LYS A 163 13.43 7.56 -18.90
CA LYS A 163 13.41 6.67 -20.07
C LYS A 163 12.76 7.32 -21.29
N PHE A 164 11.63 8.00 -21.09
CA PHE A 164 10.99 8.77 -22.14
C PHE A 164 11.92 9.82 -22.76
N LEU A 165 12.71 10.53 -21.93
CA LEU A 165 13.70 11.48 -22.42
C LEU A 165 14.86 10.82 -23.18
N LEU A 166 15.30 9.63 -22.76
CA LEU A 166 16.34 8.86 -23.45
C LEU A 166 15.88 8.33 -24.82
N ASP A 167 14.57 8.16 -25.02
CA ASP A 167 13.98 7.78 -26.31
C ASP A 167 13.94 8.96 -27.31
N LEU A 168 14.29 10.18 -26.88
CA LEU A 168 14.34 11.39 -27.71
C LEU A 168 15.71 11.60 -28.35
N SER A 169 15.76 12.32 -29.48
CA SER A 169 17.03 12.74 -30.04
C SER A 169 17.68 13.85 -29.20
N ALA A 170 19.02 13.94 -29.24
CA ALA A 170 19.75 14.99 -28.53
C ALA A 170 19.31 16.40 -28.97
N GLU A 171 18.98 16.57 -30.26
CA GLU A 171 18.50 17.83 -30.83
C GLU A 171 17.11 18.22 -30.28
N GLU A 172 16.18 17.26 -30.15
CA GLU A 172 14.87 17.50 -29.54
C GLU A 172 15.01 17.89 -28.07
N LEU A 173 15.95 17.27 -27.36
CA LEU A 173 16.17 17.51 -25.94
C LEU A 173 16.81 18.88 -25.68
N GLU A 174 17.74 19.31 -26.53
CA GLU A 174 18.33 20.66 -26.49
C GLU A 174 17.31 21.75 -26.85
N GLN A 175 16.45 21.51 -27.85
CA GLN A 175 15.42 22.46 -28.27
C GLN A 175 14.31 22.67 -27.24
N HIS A 176 14.13 21.71 -26.33
CA HIS A 176 13.06 21.71 -25.34
C HIS A 176 13.56 21.73 -23.90
N ALA A 177 14.83 22.06 -23.69
CA ALA A 177 15.46 22.11 -22.37
C ALA A 177 14.73 23.05 -21.39
N ASP A 178 14.14 24.13 -21.91
CA ASP A 178 13.36 25.12 -21.18
C ASP A 178 11.97 24.61 -20.74
N VAL A 179 11.41 23.63 -21.46
CA VAL A 179 10.08 23.07 -21.19
C VAL A 179 10.09 21.70 -20.51
N ILE A 180 11.26 21.12 -20.21
CA ILE A 180 11.39 19.80 -19.56
C ILE A 180 10.56 19.72 -18.26
N VAL A 181 10.52 20.79 -17.47
CA VAL A 181 9.74 20.84 -16.23
C VAL A 181 8.24 20.75 -16.51
N ALA A 182 7.76 21.46 -17.54
CA ALA A 182 6.35 21.40 -17.95
C ALA A 182 5.99 20.01 -18.52
N LEU A 183 6.88 19.42 -19.32
CA LEU A 183 6.73 18.06 -19.84
C LEU A 183 6.66 17.04 -18.70
N LYS A 184 7.53 17.17 -17.69
CA LYS A 184 7.54 16.31 -16.51
C LYS A 184 6.24 16.43 -15.73
N ASN A 185 5.79 17.64 -15.47
CA ASN A 185 4.53 17.88 -14.74
C ASN A 185 3.34 17.29 -15.51
N TYR A 186 3.28 17.49 -16.82
CA TYR A 186 2.23 16.90 -17.65
C TYR A 186 2.29 15.37 -17.68
N PHE A 187 3.47 14.78 -17.82
CA PHE A 187 3.67 13.33 -17.78
C PHE A 187 3.20 12.73 -16.45
N LYS A 188 3.64 13.31 -15.33
CA LYS A 188 3.25 12.85 -13.98
C LYS A 188 1.74 13.02 -13.75
N ALA A 189 1.18 14.17 -14.10
CA ALA A 189 -0.25 14.41 -13.96
C ALA A 189 -1.07 13.43 -14.82
N HIS A 190 -0.71 13.22 -16.08
CA HIS A 190 -1.41 12.30 -16.97
C HIS A 190 -1.32 10.84 -16.50
N ALA A 191 -0.16 10.40 -15.98
CA ALA A 191 0.01 9.05 -15.47
C ALA A 191 -0.81 8.80 -14.18
N THR A 192 -1.05 9.82 -13.36
CA THR A 192 -1.67 9.68 -12.03
C THR A 192 -3.14 10.02 -11.99
N ASP A 193 -3.58 11.02 -12.75
CA ASP A 193 -4.93 11.54 -12.72
C ASP A 193 -5.79 10.94 -13.85
N GLY A 194 -6.73 10.07 -13.46
CA GLY A 194 -7.68 9.46 -14.40
C GLY A 194 -8.65 10.46 -15.04
N GLN A 195 -9.01 11.55 -14.34
CA GLN A 195 -9.85 12.60 -14.89
C GLN A 195 -9.10 13.39 -15.96
N LEU A 196 -7.84 13.75 -15.70
CA LEU A 196 -7.00 14.40 -16.70
C LEU A 196 -6.85 13.53 -17.96
N ARG A 197 -6.61 12.22 -17.81
CA ARG A 197 -6.57 11.30 -18.97
C ARG A 197 -7.85 11.31 -19.77
N TYR A 198 -9.00 11.29 -19.09
CA TYR A 198 -10.30 11.36 -19.75
C TYR A 198 -10.47 12.66 -20.53
N ILE A 199 -10.17 13.81 -19.90
CA ILE A 199 -10.26 15.14 -20.51
C ILE A 199 -9.40 15.24 -21.78
N ILE A 200 -8.14 14.80 -21.70
CA ILE A 200 -7.20 14.84 -22.83
C ILE A 200 -7.64 13.89 -23.95
N THR A 201 -8.06 12.67 -23.62
CA THR A 201 -8.49 11.65 -24.61
C THR A 201 -9.79 12.07 -25.31
N LYS A 202 -10.70 12.76 -24.62
CA LYS A 202 -11.97 13.26 -25.18
C LYS A 202 -11.87 14.65 -25.79
N GLY A 203 -10.75 15.34 -25.64
CA GLY A 203 -10.54 16.70 -26.13
C GLY A 203 -11.39 17.75 -25.40
N GLN A 204 -11.81 17.49 -24.16
CA GLN A 204 -12.67 18.37 -23.37
C GLN A 204 -11.86 19.44 -22.61
N PHE A 205 -11.01 20.18 -23.33
CA PHE A 205 -10.04 21.10 -22.72
C PHE A 205 -10.65 22.20 -21.84
N THR A 206 -11.94 22.49 -21.98
CA THR A 206 -12.68 23.40 -21.08
C THR A 206 -12.68 22.95 -19.62
N GLU A 207 -12.62 21.64 -19.38
CA GLU A 207 -12.64 21.03 -18.05
C GLU A 207 -11.28 21.14 -17.33
N LEU A 208 -10.19 21.47 -18.04
CA LEU A 208 -8.88 21.72 -17.42
C LEU A 208 -8.89 22.94 -16.49
N ASN A 209 -9.83 23.86 -16.64
CA ASN A 209 -9.94 25.03 -15.75
C ASN A 209 -10.45 24.67 -14.34
N VAL A 210 -11.09 23.51 -14.18
CA VAL A 210 -11.65 23.05 -12.90
C VAL A 210 -10.85 21.89 -12.29
N ASN A 211 -9.81 21.40 -12.97
CA ASN A 211 -8.97 20.32 -12.45
C ASN A 211 -7.94 20.87 -11.44
N PRO A 212 -7.90 20.35 -10.19
CA PRO A 212 -6.93 20.80 -9.19
C PRO A 212 -5.47 20.44 -9.51
N ASN A 213 -5.22 19.35 -10.23
CA ASN A 213 -3.86 18.80 -10.38
C ASN A 213 -3.12 19.30 -11.63
N PHE A 214 -3.84 19.71 -12.67
CA PHE A 214 -3.26 20.16 -13.92
C PHE A 214 -4.20 21.12 -14.65
N THR A 215 -3.74 22.34 -14.86
CA THR A 215 -4.58 23.44 -15.34
C THR A 215 -4.38 23.74 -16.83
N MET A 216 -5.25 24.59 -17.39
CA MET A 216 -5.09 25.08 -18.75
C MET A 216 -3.79 25.90 -18.96
N ALA A 217 -3.26 26.53 -17.90
CA ALA A 217 -1.97 27.23 -17.98
C ALA A 217 -0.81 26.23 -18.17
N ASP A 218 -0.84 25.13 -17.42
CA ASP A 218 0.16 24.06 -17.53
C ASP A 218 0.10 23.39 -18.91
N PHE A 219 -1.11 23.17 -19.43
CA PHE A 219 -1.31 22.63 -20.78
C PHE A 219 -0.71 23.53 -21.87
N LYS A 220 -0.88 24.85 -21.75
CA LYS A 220 -0.32 25.82 -22.71
C LYS A 220 1.21 25.97 -22.62
N ALA A 221 1.81 25.60 -21.48
CA ALA A 221 3.27 25.60 -21.33
C ALA A 221 3.94 24.42 -22.06
N VAL A 222 3.17 23.39 -22.43
CA VAL A 222 3.64 22.23 -23.17
C VAL A 222 3.53 22.49 -24.68
N PRO A 223 4.60 22.30 -25.48
CA PRO A 223 4.51 22.47 -26.93
C PRO A 223 3.53 21.47 -27.56
N ALA A 224 2.86 21.88 -28.65
CA ALA A 224 1.78 21.11 -29.27
C ALA A 224 2.18 19.68 -29.69
N ALA A 225 3.43 19.47 -30.11
CA ALA A 225 3.96 18.15 -30.45
C ALA A 225 3.87 17.15 -29.28
N TRP A 226 4.07 17.63 -28.06
CA TRP A 226 4.10 16.81 -26.85
C TRP A 226 2.71 16.51 -26.27
N CYS A 227 1.72 17.32 -26.63
CA CYS A 227 0.33 17.14 -26.20
C CYS A 227 -0.29 15.82 -26.69
N SER A 228 0.22 15.26 -27.80
CA SER A 228 -0.22 13.94 -28.30
C SER A 228 0.77 12.82 -27.94
N ARG A 229 2.08 13.12 -27.98
CA ARG A 229 3.15 12.13 -27.75
C ARG A 229 3.19 11.61 -26.32
N ILE A 230 2.97 12.47 -25.32
CA ILE A 230 2.99 12.05 -23.90
C ILE A 230 1.83 11.08 -23.58
N PRO A 231 0.56 11.39 -23.94
CA PRO A 231 -0.53 10.45 -23.73
C PRO A 231 -0.31 9.08 -24.38
N GLU A 232 0.17 9.06 -25.63
CA GLU A 232 0.46 7.84 -26.37
C GLU A 232 1.57 7.02 -25.71
N TYR A 233 2.66 7.67 -25.29
CA TYR A 233 3.74 6.99 -24.57
C TYR A 233 3.27 6.43 -23.24
N VAL A 234 2.51 7.21 -22.46
CA VAL A 234 1.97 6.77 -21.18
C VAL A 234 1.07 5.55 -21.37
N GLN A 235 0.22 5.54 -22.39
CA GLN A 235 -0.66 4.40 -22.69
C GLN A 235 0.12 3.13 -23.05
N ASN A 236 1.23 3.25 -23.78
CA ASN A 236 1.98 2.11 -24.31
C ASN A 236 3.05 1.57 -23.33
N TYR A 237 3.65 2.45 -22.51
CA TYR A 237 4.87 2.12 -21.75
C TYR A 237 4.74 2.30 -20.23
N VAL A 238 3.66 2.93 -19.76
CA VAL A 238 3.40 3.16 -18.34
C VAL A 238 2.21 2.31 -17.90
N PRO A 239 2.44 1.27 -17.09
CA PRO A 239 1.34 0.46 -16.59
C PRO A 239 0.55 1.24 -15.53
N LEU A 240 -0.59 1.80 -15.95
CA LEU A 240 -1.41 2.73 -15.17
C LEU A 240 -2.01 2.11 -13.89
N ASP A 241 -2.18 0.79 -13.88
CA ASP A 241 -2.70 0.03 -12.74
C ASP A 241 -1.82 0.15 -11.49
N HIS A 242 -0.54 0.51 -11.64
CA HIS A 242 0.35 0.71 -10.49
C HIS A 242 0.20 2.06 -9.80
N PHE A 243 -0.45 3.03 -10.46
CA PHE A 243 -0.50 4.43 -10.05
C PHE A 243 -1.89 4.91 -9.64
N SER A 244 -2.90 4.09 -9.88
CA SER A 244 -4.31 4.34 -9.59
C SER A 244 -4.64 4.12 -8.12
#